data_AF-A0A356R7L0-F1
#
_entry.id   AF-A0A356R7L0-F1
#
_cell.length_a   1.000
_cell.length_b   1.000
_cell.length_c   1.000
_cell.angle_alpha   90.00
_cell.angle_beta   90.00
_cell.angle_gamma   90.00
#
_symmetry.space_group_name_H-M   'P 1'
#
loop_
_entity.id
_entity.type
_entity.pdbx_description
1 polymer ?
#
loop_
_entity_poly.entity_id
_entity_poly.type
_entity_poly.pdbx_seq_one_letter_code
_entity_poly.pdbx_strand_id
1 'polypeptide(L)'
;MARLGKALISVSDKTGVEKMAKGLAALDADILSTGGTANMLRDAGVTVTEVAEYTGFPEILNGRVKTLHPKIHGGLLGRRSVDAHVKQMQDQGIEPIDVVVVNLYPFEATIAKPGCTFEEAIENIDIGGPSMLRSAAKNHEDVLVVVDPQDYERVLEALQSGTVSLGLRRELAKKVFDHTARYDNLIANYLTSKLADTAGQKFPSLLSLSYEKVEDLRYGENPHQAGAVYKDRQTQEASLCQAKQLHGKAMSYNNYLDANAALELVKEFDETAVVIVKHNNPCGVAIGDMPVEAYVRARETDPISAFGGVIACNRNVDLPMAKEITS
;
A
#
# COMPACT_ATOMS: atom_id res chain seq x y z
N MET A 1 13.63 -31.86 -5.39
CA MET A 1 12.48 -31.07 -4.89
C MET A 1 11.23 -31.56 -5.57
N ALA A 2 10.06 -31.51 -4.93
CA ALA A 2 8.81 -31.76 -5.65
C ALA A 2 8.66 -30.67 -6.72
N ARG A 3 8.36 -31.08 -7.96
CA ARG A 3 8.11 -30.16 -9.08
C ARG A 3 7.00 -29.18 -8.69
N LEU A 4 7.22 -27.88 -8.92
CA LEU A 4 6.16 -26.88 -8.78
C LEU A 4 5.14 -27.16 -9.89
N GLY A 5 3.86 -27.31 -9.57
CA GLY A 5 2.80 -27.58 -10.53
C GLY A 5 2.49 -26.32 -11.35
N LYS A 6 1.36 -25.67 -11.10
CA LYS A 6 0.96 -24.48 -11.88
C LYS A 6 1.24 -23.17 -11.14
N ALA A 7 1.70 -22.17 -11.88
CA ALA A 7 1.79 -20.79 -11.40
C ALA A 7 0.90 -19.87 -12.25
N LEU A 8 -0.07 -19.20 -11.62
CA LEU A 8 -0.96 -18.26 -12.27
C LEU A 8 -0.46 -16.83 -12.10
N ILE A 9 -0.10 -16.17 -13.19
CA ILE A 9 0.42 -14.80 -13.20
C ILE A 9 -0.55 -13.88 -13.93
N SER A 10 -1.11 -12.90 -13.23
CA SER A 10 -2.00 -11.89 -13.82
C SER A 10 -1.81 -10.54 -13.12
N VAL A 11 -0.95 -9.70 -13.69
CA VAL A 11 -0.53 -8.43 -13.09
C VAL A 11 -0.91 -7.25 -13.97
N SER A 12 -1.26 -6.11 -13.37
CA SER A 12 -1.33 -4.81 -14.04
C SER A 12 0.04 -4.12 -14.06
N ASP A 13 0.69 -3.99 -12.91
CA ASP A 13 2.08 -3.54 -12.78
C ASP A 13 3.03 -4.67 -13.18
N LYS A 14 3.85 -4.43 -14.21
CA LYS A 14 4.79 -5.40 -14.79
C LYS A 14 6.16 -5.38 -14.13
N THR A 15 6.38 -4.54 -13.12
CA THR A 15 7.68 -4.42 -12.44
C THR A 15 8.18 -5.79 -11.98
N GLY A 16 9.35 -6.20 -12.47
CA GLY A 16 10.03 -7.44 -12.05
C GLY A 16 9.34 -8.76 -12.43
N VAL A 17 8.18 -8.75 -13.10
CA VAL A 17 7.39 -9.98 -13.33
C VAL A 17 8.09 -10.95 -14.29
N GLU A 18 8.92 -10.45 -15.21
CA GLU A 18 9.74 -11.30 -16.08
C GLU A 18 10.70 -12.17 -15.26
N LYS A 19 11.43 -11.57 -14.31
CA LYS A 19 12.34 -12.30 -13.41
C LYS A 19 11.56 -13.32 -12.58
N MET A 20 10.38 -12.93 -12.09
CA MET A 20 9.48 -13.84 -11.36
C MET A 20 9.06 -15.04 -12.19
N ALA A 21 8.57 -14.82 -13.41
CA ALA A 21 8.10 -15.88 -14.30
C ALA A 21 9.23 -16.82 -14.74
N LYS A 22 10.41 -16.28 -15.08
CA LYS A 22 11.60 -17.08 -15.41
C LYS A 22 12.06 -17.91 -14.22
N GLY A 23 12.05 -17.34 -13.02
CA GLY A 23 12.39 -18.06 -11.80
C GLY A 23 11.43 -19.22 -11.50
N LEU A 24 10.12 -19.02 -11.70
CA LEU A 24 9.11 -20.07 -11.57
C LEU A 24 9.27 -21.16 -12.65
N ALA A 25 9.50 -20.77 -13.91
CA ALA A 25 9.71 -21.71 -15.01
C ALA A 25 10.98 -22.56 -14.81
N ALA A 26 12.04 -21.98 -14.23
CA ALA A 26 13.25 -22.72 -13.86
C ALA A 26 13.04 -23.75 -12.73
N LEU A 27 11.90 -23.68 -12.03
CA LEU A 27 11.42 -24.66 -11.05
C LEU A 27 10.38 -25.62 -11.65
N ASP A 28 10.35 -25.73 -12.99
CA ASP A 28 9.48 -26.59 -13.78
C ASP A 28 7.97 -26.30 -13.64
N ALA A 29 7.62 -25.06 -13.25
CA ALA A 29 6.25 -24.61 -13.11
C ALA A 29 5.58 -24.37 -14.47
N ASP A 30 4.37 -24.87 -14.63
CA ASP A 30 3.52 -24.55 -15.78
C ASP A 30 2.93 -23.14 -15.58
N ILE A 31 3.33 -22.18 -16.41
CA ILE A 31 2.90 -20.80 -16.29
C ILE A 31 1.54 -20.60 -16.97
N LEU A 32 0.52 -20.24 -16.18
CA LEU A 32 -0.76 -19.75 -16.64
C LEU A 32 -0.77 -18.22 -16.61
N SER A 33 -1.27 -17.58 -17.67
CA SER A 33 -1.40 -16.12 -17.67
C SER A 33 -2.56 -15.60 -18.51
N THR A 34 -2.85 -14.30 -18.42
CA THR A 34 -3.95 -13.64 -19.13
C THR A 34 -3.48 -12.52 -20.04
N GLY A 35 -4.08 -12.42 -21.23
CA GLY A 35 -4.01 -11.28 -22.14
C GLY A 35 -2.62 -10.65 -22.27
N GLY A 36 -2.51 -9.36 -21.95
CA GLY A 36 -1.25 -8.61 -22.05
C GLY A 36 -0.12 -9.11 -21.15
N THR A 37 -0.41 -9.81 -20.04
CA THR A 37 0.65 -10.45 -19.24
C THR A 37 1.24 -11.65 -19.99
N ALA A 38 0.38 -12.47 -20.60
CA ALA A 38 0.82 -13.65 -21.36
C ALA A 38 1.72 -13.24 -22.54
N ASN A 39 1.34 -12.20 -23.29
CA ASN A 39 2.11 -11.71 -24.42
C ASN A 39 3.51 -11.24 -24.01
N MET A 40 3.60 -10.38 -23.00
CA MET A 40 4.90 -9.88 -22.52
C MET A 40 5.80 -11.02 -22.00
N LEU A 41 5.23 -12.02 -21.31
CA LEU A 41 6.00 -13.17 -20.85
C LEU A 41 6.52 -14.04 -22.00
N ARG A 42 5.74 -14.20 -23.08
CA ARG A 42 6.19 -14.89 -24.30
C ARG A 42 7.31 -14.14 -25.00
N ASP A 43 7.20 -12.81 -25.09
CA ASP A 43 8.25 -11.97 -25.67
C ASP A 43 9.56 -12.09 -24.89
N ALA A 44 9.47 -12.33 -23.57
CA ALA A 44 10.61 -12.61 -22.70
C ALA A 44 11.12 -14.07 -22.78
N GLY A 45 10.53 -14.91 -23.63
CA GLY A 45 10.94 -16.32 -23.84
C GLY A 45 10.37 -17.31 -22.82
N VAL A 46 9.33 -16.94 -22.06
CA VAL A 46 8.65 -17.85 -21.12
C VAL A 46 7.54 -18.59 -21.85
N THR A 47 7.50 -19.92 -21.72
CA THR A 47 6.36 -20.72 -22.19
C THR A 47 5.15 -20.45 -21.31
N VAL A 48 4.04 -20.01 -21.92
CA VAL A 48 2.82 -19.62 -21.22
C VAL A 48 1.62 -20.28 -21.87
N THR A 49 0.80 -20.93 -21.05
CA THR A 49 -0.56 -21.36 -21.40
C THR A 49 -1.54 -20.25 -21.04
N GLU A 50 -2.42 -19.87 -21.97
CA GLU A 50 -3.43 -18.87 -21.65
C GLU A 50 -4.52 -19.43 -20.75
N VAL A 51 -5.06 -18.59 -19.87
CA VAL A 51 -6.22 -18.97 -19.06
C VAL A 51 -7.42 -19.38 -19.93
N ALA A 52 -7.63 -18.74 -21.09
CA ALA A 52 -8.71 -19.12 -22.01
C ALA A 52 -8.53 -20.55 -22.55
N GLU A 53 -7.29 -20.91 -22.91
CA GLU A 53 -6.93 -22.26 -23.35
C GLU A 53 -7.11 -23.29 -22.21
N TYR A 54 -6.60 -22.98 -21.03
CA TYR A 54 -6.71 -23.85 -19.85
C TYR A 54 -8.16 -24.10 -19.42
N THR A 55 -8.96 -23.02 -19.39
CA THR A 55 -10.37 -23.11 -19.00
C THR A 55 -11.23 -23.72 -20.09
N GLY A 56 -10.89 -23.51 -21.36
CA GLY A 56 -11.74 -23.81 -22.51
C GLY A 56 -12.84 -22.77 -22.73
N PHE A 57 -12.75 -21.61 -22.08
CA PHE A 57 -13.74 -20.53 -22.16
C PHE A 57 -13.09 -19.27 -22.75
N PRO A 58 -13.67 -18.67 -23.81
CA PRO A 58 -13.09 -17.50 -24.45
C PRO A 58 -13.18 -16.25 -23.58
N GLU A 59 -12.35 -15.26 -23.89
CA GLU A 59 -12.48 -13.94 -23.29
C GLU A 59 -13.73 -13.22 -23.85
N ILE A 60 -14.66 -12.85 -22.96
CA ILE A 60 -15.90 -12.14 -23.29
C ILE A 60 -16.06 -10.89 -22.42
N LEU A 61 -17.00 -10.01 -22.79
CA LEU A 61 -17.33 -8.79 -22.05
C LEU A 61 -16.09 -7.91 -21.79
N ASN A 62 -15.22 -7.78 -22.80
CA ASN A 62 -13.96 -7.04 -22.73
C ASN A 62 -13.06 -7.48 -21.56
N GLY A 63 -13.02 -8.78 -21.27
CA GLY A 63 -12.14 -9.35 -20.27
C GLY A 63 -12.65 -9.32 -18.83
N ARG A 64 -13.87 -8.87 -18.59
CA ARG A 64 -14.47 -8.76 -17.24
C ARG A 64 -14.60 -10.09 -16.49
N VAL A 65 -14.71 -11.21 -17.21
CA VAL A 65 -14.98 -12.53 -16.62
C VAL A 65 -13.93 -13.60 -16.98
N LYS A 66 -12.72 -13.19 -17.41
CA LYS A 66 -11.70 -14.11 -17.93
C LYS A 66 -11.17 -15.15 -16.93
N THR A 67 -11.13 -14.83 -15.63
CA THR A 67 -10.57 -15.72 -14.58
C THR A 67 -11.63 -16.23 -13.60
N LEU A 68 -12.88 -15.77 -13.71
CA LEU A 68 -14.01 -16.16 -12.85
C LEU A 68 -14.57 -17.53 -13.28
N HIS A 69 -13.72 -18.55 -13.21
CA HIS A 69 -14.01 -19.89 -13.71
C HIS A 69 -13.70 -20.97 -12.65
N PRO A 70 -14.53 -22.03 -12.52
CA PRO A 70 -14.29 -23.11 -11.56
C PRO A 70 -12.94 -23.82 -11.70
N LYS A 71 -12.39 -23.97 -12.91
CA LYS A 71 -11.03 -24.51 -13.09
C LYS A 71 -9.92 -23.66 -12.47
N ILE A 72 -10.12 -22.34 -12.38
CA ILE A 72 -9.18 -21.43 -11.71
C ILE A 72 -9.43 -21.50 -10.20
N HIS A 73 -10.64 -21.17 -9.76
CA HIS A 73 -10.94 -21.08 -8.33
C HIS A 73 -10.90 -22.44 -7.62
N GLY A 74 -11.26 -23.53 -8.29
CA GLY A 74 -11.12 -24.89 -7.78
C GLY A 74 -9.66 -25.31 -7.62
N GLY A 75 -8.79 -24.92 -8.55
CA GLY A 75 -7.34 -25.13 -8.43
C GLY A 75 -6.71 -24.32 -7.29
N LEU A 76 -7.30 -23.17 -6.96
CA LEU A 76 -6.87 -22.31 -5.85
C LEU A 76 -7.44 -22.71 -4.49
N LEU A 77 -8.71 -23.14 -4.43
CA LEU A 77 -9.44 -23.40 -3.18
C LEU A 77 -9.48 -24.87 -2.79
N GLY A 78 -9.15 -25.77 -3.71
CA GLY A 78 -9.03 -27.19 -3.46
C GLY A 78 -7.99 -27.45 -2.38
N ARG A 79 -8.42 -28.06 -1.26
CA ARG A 79 -7.55 -28.38 -0.14
C ARG A 79 -6.93 -29.74 -0.39
N ARG A 80 -5.62 -29.79 -0.45
CA ARG A 80 -4.88 -31.00 -0.86
C ARG A 80 -4.78 -32.01 0.26
N SER A 81 -4.97 -31.56 1.50
CA SER A 81 -5.07 -32.37 2.70
C SER A 81 -6.45 -33.01 2.91
N VAL A 82 -7.43 -32.73 2.02
CA VAL A 82 -8.81 -33.25 2.13
C VAL A 82 -9.10 -34.14 0.93
N ASP A 83 -9.11 -35.46 1.13
CA ASP A 83 -9.31 -36.46 0.06
C ASP A 83 -10.57 -36.21 -0.78
N ALA A 84 -11.66 -35.76 -0.14
CA ALA A 84 -12.90 -35.43 -0.84
C ALA A 84 -12.71 -34.26 -1.84
N HIS A 85 -11.92 -33.23 -1.49
CA HIS A 85 -11.63 -32.12 -2.40
C HIS A 85 -10.73 -32.59 -3.55
N VAL A 86 -9.70 -33.38 -3.24
CA VAL A 86 -8.80 -33.95 -4.27
C VAL A 86 -9.58 -34.79 -5.27
N LYS A 87 -10.50 -35.65 -4.79
CA LYS A 87 -11.36 -36.45 -5.66
C LYS A 87 -12.27 -35.58 -6.53
N GLN A 88 -12.92 -34.57 -5.96
CA GLN A 88 -13.79 -33.66 -6.73
C GLN A 88 -13.02 -32.90 -7.79
N MET A 89 -11.80 -32.44 -7.49
CA MET A 89 -10.93 -31.78 -8.46
C MET A 89 -10.57 -32.74 -9.61
N GLN A 90 -10.16 -33.97 -9.30
CA GLN A 90 -9.85 -34.99 -10.30
C GLN A 90 -11.05 -35.32 -11.20
N ASP A 91 -12.22 -35.57 -10.59
CA ASP A 91 -13.46 -35.89 -11.30
C ASP A 91 -13.90 -34.77 -12.27
N GLN A 92 -13.50 -33.52 -11.99
CA GLN A 92 -13.82 -32.34 -12.80
C GLN A 92 -12.65 -31.86 -13.69
N GLY A 93 -11.53 -32.59 -13.71
CA GLY A 93 -10.34 -32.20 -14.49
C GLY A 93 -9.75 -30.85 -14.05
N ILE A 94 -9.75 -30.57 -12.75
CA ILE A 94 -9.21 -29.36 -12.14
C ILE A 94 -7.84 -29.70 -11.54
N GLU A 95 -6.80 -29.07 -12.06
CA GLU A 95 -5.44 -29.24 -11.52
C GLU A 95 -5.14 -28.21 -10.42
N PRO A 96 -4.34 -28.55 -9.41
CA PRO A 96 -3.92 -27.61 -8.38
C PRO A 96 -3.10 -26.45 -8.96
N ILE A 97 -3.27 -25.26 -8.38
CA ILE A 97 -2.40 -24.11 -8.62
C ILE A 97 -1.57 -23.90 -7.35
N ASP A 98 -0.26 -23.83 -7.50
CA ASP A 98 0.71 -23.73 -6.40
C ASP A 98 1.07 -22.29 -6.06
N VAL A 99 1.18 -21.45 -7.09
CA VAL A 99 1.61 -20.05 -6.95
C VAL A 99 0.64 -19.15 -7.68
N VAL A 100 0.28 -18.03 -7.04
CA VAL A 100 -0.48 -16.95 -7.65
C VAL A 100 0.29 -15.66 -7.53
N VAL A 101 0.56 -15.01 -8.66
CA VAL A 101 1.19 -13.69 -8.72
C VAL A 101 0.20 -12.72 -9.37
N VAL A 102 -0.44 -11.88 -8.56
CA VAL A 102 -1.50 -10.99 -9.02
C VAL A 102 -1.37 -9.63 -8.35
N ASN A 103 -1.35 -8.55 -9.12
CA ASN A 103 -1.56 -7.21 -8.60
C ASN A 103 -2.73 -6.57 -9.36
N LEU A 104 -3.45 -5.69 -8.68
CA LEU A 104 -4.74 -5.18 -9.12
C LEU A 104 -4.59 -4.05 -10.14
N TYR A 105 -5.67 -3.75 -10.85
CA TYR A 105 -5.74 -2.53 -11.65
C TYR A 105 -5.48 -1.30 -10.76
N PRO A 106 -4.77 -0.27 -11.27
CA PRO A 106 -4.30 0.85 -10.46
C PRO A 106 -5.42 1.87 -10.22
N PHE A 107 -6.53 1.44 -9.61
CA PHE A 107 -7.74 2.24 -9.40
C PHE A 107 -7.43 3.58 -8.71
N GLU A 108 -6.59 3.55 -7.67
CA GLU A 108 -6.08 4.75 -6.97
C GLU A 108 -5.42 5.75 -7.92
N ALA A 109 -4.55 5.26 -8.82
CA ALA A 109 -3.90 6.12 -9.80
C ALA A 109 -4.88 6.60 -10.87
N THR A 110 -5.85 5.78 -11.28
CA THR A 110 -6.88 6.14 -12.25
C THR A 110 -7.73 7.30 -11.74
N ILE A 111 -8.29 7.20 -10.53
CA ILE A 111 -9.15 8.26 -9.97
C ILE A 111 -8.39 9.54 -9.61
N ALA A 112 -7.06 9.46 -9.47
CA ALA A 112 -6.19 10.62 -9.26
C ALA A 112 -5.85 11.37 -10.56
N LYS A 113 -6.13 10.81 -11.75
CA LYS A 113 -5.87 11.49 -13.02
C LYS A 113 -6.78 12.70 -13.20
N PRO A 114 -6.24 13.87 -13.60
CA PRO A 114 -7.07 15.01 -13.97
C PRO A 114 -8.05 14.62 -15.09
N GLY A 115 -9.34 14.87 -14.87
CA GLY A 115 -10.39 14.59 -15.85
C GLY A 115 -10.87 13.14 -15.95
N CYS A 116 -10.46 12.24 -15.04
CA CYS A 116 -11.02 10.89 -14.95
C CYS A 116 -12.55 10.95 -14.84
N THR A 117 -13.25 10.27 -15.76
CA THR A 117 -14.72 10.21 -15.73
C THR A 117 -15.20 9.18 -14.71
N PHE A 118 -16.49 9.23 -14.37
CA PHE A 118 -17.10 8.21 -13.54
C PHE A 118 -17.04 6.84 -14.22
N GLU A 119 -17.34 6.78 -15.51
CA GLU A 119 -17.31 5.57 -16.33
C GLU A 119 -15.90 4.98 -16.40
N GLU A 120 -14.86 5.80 -16.60
CA GLU A 120 -13.46 5.34 -16.59
C GLU A 120 -13.09 4.70 -15.25
N ALA A 121 -13.51 5.32 -14.13
CA ALA A 121 -13.28 4.75 -12.81
C ALA A 121 -14.00 3.40 -12.65
N ILE A 122 -15.28 3.30 -13.05
CA ILE A 122 -16.05 2.05 -12.97
C ILE A 122 -15.41 0.93 -13.79
N GLU A 123 -14.91 1.20 -15.00
CA GLU A 123 -14.21 0.19 -15.81
C GLU A 123 -12.88 -0.28 -15.20
N ASN A 124 -12.26 0.53 -14.34
CA ASN A 124 -11.01 0.20 -13.66
C ASN A 124 -11.20 -0.55 -12.32
N ILE A 125 -12.43 -0.91 -11.97
CA ILE A 125 -12.71 -1.79 -10.83
C ILE A 125 -12.43 -3.24 -11.24
N ASP A 126 -11.39 -3.83 -10.64
CA ASP A 126 -10.99 -5.20 -10.89
C ASP A 126 -11.86 -6.18 -10.09
N ILE A 127 -12.44 -7.17 -10.77
CA ILE A 127 -13.24 -8.24 -10.15
C ILE A 127 -12.43 -9.54 -10.07
N GLY A 128 -11.70 -9.88 -11.14
CA GLY A 128 -10.97 -11.13 -11.24
C GLY A 128 -9.76 -11.17 -10.33
N GLY A 129 -8.99 -10.07 -10.27
CA GLY A 129 -7.79 -9.93 -9.44
C GLY A 129 -8.09 -10.17 -7.96
N PRO A 130 -9.01 -9.41 -7.33
CA PRO A 130 -9.34 -9.60 -5.91
C PRO A 130 -9.91 -10.99 -5.64
N SER A 131 -10.71 -11.55 -6.56
CA SER A 131 -11.27 -12.90 -6.40
C SER A 131 -10.19 -13.99 -6.37
N MET A 132 -9.20 -13.93 -7.28
CA MET A 132 -8.08 -14.87 -7.30
C MET A 132 -7.19 -14.72 -6.06
N LEU A 133 -6.85 -13.48 -5.72
CA LEU A 133 -6.05 -13.16 -4.53
C LEU A 133 -6.70 -13.70 -3.25
N ARG A 134 -7.99 -13.40 -3.02
CA ARG A 134 -8.72 -13.88 -1.84
C ARG A 134 -8.86 -15.40 -1.82
N SER A 135 -9.02 -16.04 -2.98
CA SER A 135 -9.07 -17.50 -3.08
C SER A 135 -7.74 -18.14 -2.65
N ALA A 136 -6.63 -17.64 -3.19
CA ALA A 136 -5.30 -18.13 -2.87
C ALA A 136 -4.92 -17.86 -1.40
N ALA A 137 -5.17 -16.64 -0.90
CA ALA A 137 -4.90 -16.28 0.49
C ALA A 137 -5.73 -17.09 1.50
N LYS A 138 -7.00 -17.39 1.17
CA LYS A 138 -7.83 -18.27 1.98
C LYS A 138 -7.21 -19.68 2.09
N ASN A 139 -6.65 -20.19 1.00
CA ASN A 139 -6.03 -21.51 0.93
C ASN A 139 -4.50 -21.48 1.06
N HIS A 140 -3.97 -20.56 1.85
CA HIS A 140 -2.53 -20.32 1.98
C HIS A 140 -1.71 -21.54 2.44
N GLU A 141 -2.34 -22.52 3.09
CA GLU A 141 -1.69 -23.79 3.44
C GLU A 141 -1.14 -24.49 2.19
N ASP A 142 -1.89 -24.47 1.10
CA ASP A 142 -1.55 -25.14 -0.16
C ASP A 142 -1.01 -24.17 -1.22
N VAL A 143 -1.50 -22.94 -1.26
CA VAL A 143 -1.18 -21.94 -2.30
C VAL A 143 -0.29 -20.83 -1.78
N LEU A 144 0.78 -20.52 -2.52
CA LEU A 144 1.64 -19.36 -2.26
C LEU A 144 1.14 -18.17 -3.09
N VAL A 145 0.64 -17.14 -2.41
CA VAL A 145 0.08 -15.94 -3.06
C VAL A 145 1.06 -14.77 -2.96
N VAL A 146 1.21 -13.99 -4.03
CA VAL A 146 2.10 -12.84 -4.09
C VAL A 146 1.38 -11.67 -4.76
N VAL A 147 1.26 -10.56 -4.04
CA VAL A 147 0.53 -9.36 -4.49
C VAL A 147 1.41 -8.17 -4.85
N ASP A 148 2.67 -8.19 -4.39
CA ASP A 148 3.58 -7.04 -4.47
C ASP A 148 4.90 -7.47 -5.10
N PRO A 149 5.39 -6.77 -6.15
CA PRO A 149 6.69 -7.01 -6.75
C PRO A 149 7.87 -7.03 -5.77
N GLN A 150 7.78 -6.31 -4.64
CA GLN A 150 8.83 -6.31 -3.62
C GLN A 150 9.06 -7.68 -2.97
N ASP A 151 8.08 -8.58 -3.06
CA ASP A 151 8.18 -9.93 -2.51
C ASP A 151 8.77 -10.95 -3.49
N TYR A 152 8.95 -10.60 -4.77
CA TYR A 152 9.32 -11.57 -5.81
C TYR A 152 10.64 -12.28 -5.52
N GLU A 153 11.66 -11.52 -5.13
CA GLU A 153 12.99 -12.07 -4.87
C GLU A 153 12.99 -13.04 -3.68
N ARG A 154 12.50 -12.61 -2.52
CA ARG A 154 12.42 -13.46 -1.32
C ARG A 154 11.55 -14.71 -1.53
N VAL A 155 10.49 -14.61 -2.34
CA VAL A 155 9.62 -15.74 -2.65
C VAL A 155 10.32 -16.73 -3.56
N LEU A 156 11.00 -16.26 -4.62
CA LEU A 156 11.79 -17.13 -5.49
C LEU A 156 12.90 -17.82 -4.73
N GLU A 157 13.63 -17.10 -3.88
CA GLU A 157 14.67 -17.68 -3.03
C GLU A 157 14.10 -18.80 -2.15
N ALA A 158 12.99 -18.54 -1.45
CA ALA A 158 12.34 -19.53 -0.60
C ALA A 158 11.85 -20.77 -1.38
N LEU A 159 11.33 -20.58 -2.60
CA LEU A 159 10.93 -21.67 -3.49
C LEU A 159 12.14 -22.49 -3.95
N GLN A 160 13.22 -21.83 -4.37
CA GLN A 160 14.45 -22.46 -4.85
C GLN A 160 15.19 -23.24 -3.77
N SER A 161 15.16 -22.77 -2.52
CA SER A 161 15.74 -23.50 -1.39
C SER A 161 14.79 -24.52 -0.77
N GLY A 162 13.52 -24.58 -1.20
CA GLY A 162 12.51 -25.45 -0.63
C GLY A 162 12.13 -25.09 0.82
N THR A 163 12.31 -23.82 1.20
CA THR A 163 12.13 -23.31 2.58
C THR A 163 10.85 -22.46 2.74
N VAL A 164 9.89 -22.59 1.81
CA VAL A 164 8.59 -21.92 1.92
C VAL A 164 7.86 -22.40 3.18
N SER A 165 8.00 -21.63 4.25
CA SER A 165 7.40 -21.94 5.55
C SER A 165 5.92 -21.58 5.58
N LEU A 166 5.18 -22.20 6.49
CA LEU A 166 3.80 -21.79 6.80
C LEU A 166 3.74 -20.34 7.29
N GLY A 167 4.81 -19.86 7.96
CA GLY A 167 4.95 -18.46 8.37
C GLY A 167 4.92 -17.51 7.17
N LEU A 168 5.75 -17.77 6.15
CA LEU A 168 5.79 -16.97 4.92
C LEU A 168 4.44 -17.00 4.19
N ARG A 169 3.80 -18.17 4.09
CA ARG A 169 2.46 -18.31 3.48
C ARG A 169 1.41 -17.45 4.19
N ARG A 170 1.39 -17.49 5.52
CA ARG A 170 0.47 -16.68 6.35
C ARG A 170 0.74 -15.19 6.24
N GLU A 171 2.01 -14.79 6.22
CA GLU A 171 2.41 -13.39 6.05
C GLU A 171 1.91 -12.85 4.70
N LEU A 172 2.16 -13.57 3.62
CA LEU A 172 1.71 -13.18 2.28
C LEU A 172 0.18 -13.17 2.16
N ALA A 173 -0.50 -14.14 2.77
CA ALA A 173 -1.97 -14.17 2.82
C ALA A 173 -2.56 -12.97 3.59
N LYS A 174 -1.95 -12.60 4.73
CA LYS A 174 -2.30 -11.36 5.46
C LYS A 174 -2.12 -10.15 4.55
N LYS A 175 -0.97 -10.04 3.88
CA LYS A 175 -0.67 -8.92 2.96
C LYS A 175 -1.71 -8.80 1.85
N VAL A 176 -2.20 -9.92 1.33
CA VAL A 176 -3.30 -9.94 0.35
C VAL A 176 -4.58 -9.34 0.93
N PHE A 177 -5.01 -9.77 2.12
CA PHE A 177 -6.23 -9.23 2.72
C PHE A 177 -6.11 -7.74 3.07
N ASP A 178 -4.94 -7.30 3.55
CA ASP A 178 -4.64 -5.88 3.76
C ASP A 178 -4.75 -5.11 2.43
N HIS A 179 -4.18 -5.66 1.34
CA HIS A 179 -4.23 -5.05 0.01
C HIS A 179 -5.66 -4.95 -0.54
N THR A 180 -6.46 -6.02 -0.45
CA THR A 180 -7.85 -6.01 -0.95
C THR A 180 -8.76 -5.15 -0.08
N ALA A 181 -8.56 -5.11 1.25
CA ALA A 181 -9.32 -4.23 2.12
C ALA A 181 -9.07 -2.75 1.77
N ARG A 182 -7.82 -2.39 1.50
CA ARG A 182 -7.47 -1.04 1.01
C ARG A 182 -8.12 -0.75 -0.35
N TYR A 183 -8.05 -1.71 -1.28
CA TYR A 183 -8.63 -1.56 -2.62
C TYR A 183 -10.14 -1.31 -2.57
N ASP A 184 -10.88 -2.09 -1.78
CA ASP A 184 -12.33 -1.93 -1.61
C ASP A 184 -12.67 -0.61 -0.90
N ASN A 185 -11.87 -0.19 0.09
CA ASN A 185 -12.03 1.12 0.75
C ASN A 185 -11.87 2.29 -0.24
N LEU A 186 -10.89 2.20 -1.16
CA LEU A 186 -10.69 3.22 -2.20
C LEU A 186 -11.91 3.33 -3.12
N ILE A 187 -12.47 2.20 -3.54
CA ILE A 187 -13.69 2.15 -4.37
C ILE A 187 -14.86 2.76 -3.60
N ALA A 188 -15.09 2.31 -2.36
CA ALA A 188 -16.18 2.80 -1.52
C ALA A 188 -16.09 4.32 -1.31
N ASN A 189 -14.93 4.83 -0.91
CA ASN A 189 -14.70 6.26 -0.70
C ASN A 189 -14.92 7.07 -1.99
N TYR A 190 -14.44 6.56 -3.14
CA TYR A 190 -14.68 7.21 -4.43
C TYR A 190 -16.17 7.28 -4.77
N LEU A 191 -16.90 6.16 -4.67
CA LEU A 191 -18.34 6.12 -4.95
C LEU A 191 -19.11 7.03 -4.00
N THR A 192 -18.78 7.03 -2.71
CA THR A 192 -19.36 7.95 -1.74
C THR A 192 -19.11 9.41 -2.14
N SER A 193 -17.89 9.77 -2.56
CA SER A 193 -17.58 11.14 -2.99
C SER A 193 -18.36 11.60 -4.22
N LYS A 194 -18.76 10.67 -5.11
CA LYS A 194 -19.52 10.97 -6.34
C LYS A 194 -21.03 10.92 -6.16
N LEU A 195 -21.52 10.19 -5.16
CA LEU A 195 -22.95 10.00 -4.90
C LEU A 195 -23.48 10.83 -3.71
N ALA A 196 -22.58 11.46 -2.94
CA ALA A 196 -22.90 12.33 -1.81
C ALA A 196 -23.65 13.63 -2.19
N ASP A 197 -23.91 13.88 -3.48
CA ASP A 197 -24.75 14.99 -3.97
C ASP A 197 -26.24 14.88 -3.59
N THR A 198 -26.64 13.84 -2.85
CA THR A 198 -28.00 13.71 -2.31
C THR A 198 -28.11 14.36 -0.92
N ALA A 199 -28.34 15.68 -0.93
CA ALA A 199 -28.87 16.49 0.18
C ALA A 199 -28.02 16.62 1.47
N GLY A 200 -27.13 17.62 1.49
CA GLY A 200 -26.73 18.32 2.73
C GLY A 200 -25.93 17.55 3.77
N GLN A 201 -25.49 16.32 3.49
CA GLN A 201 -24.67 15.53 4.41
C GLN A 201 -23.20 15.98 4.35
N LYS A 202 -22.68 16.50 5.46
CA LYS A 202 -21.26 16.91 5.58
C LYS A 202 -20.30 15.73 5.79
N PHE A 203 -20.81 14.59 6.24
CA PHE A 203 -20.02 13.41 6.58
C PHE A 203 -20.66 12.16 5.96
N PRO A 204 -19.86 11.18 5.51
CA PRO A 204 -20.38 9.97 4.91
C PRO A 204 -21.06 9.08 5.96
N SER A 205 -22.02 8.28 5.53
CA SER A 205 -22.67 7.25 6.38
C SER A 205 -21.70 6.14 6.80
N LEU A 206 -20.64 5.92 6.02
CA LEU A 206 -19.54 5.01 6.32
C LEU A 206 -18.21 5.74 6.10
N LEU A 207 -17.40 5.88 7.15
CA LEU A 207 -16.06 6.44 7.07
C LEU A 207 -15.03 5.30 7.10
N SER A 208 -14.36 5.09 5.96
CA SER A 208 -13.31 4.07 5.83
C SER A 208 -11.95 4.75 5.72
N LEU A 209 -11.12 4.60 6.75
CA LEU A 209 -9.77 5.15 6.80
C LEU A 209 -8.74 4.02 6.66
N SER A 210 -7.72 4.23 5.83
CA SER A 210 -6.63 3.28 5.65
C SER A 210 -5.31 4.03 5.76
N TYR A 211 -4.47 3.59 6.70
CA TYR A 211 -3.16 4.19 6.92
C TYR A 211 -2.05 3.14 6.84
N GLU A 212 -0.90 3.55 6.34
CA GLU A 212 0.31 2.74 6.26
C GLU A 212 1.22 3.08 7.43
N LYS A 213 1.72 2.05 8.14
CA LYS A 213 2.66 2.26 9.23
C LYS A 213 3.97 2.82 8.69
N VAL A 214 4.45 3.89 9.30
CA VAL A 214 5.76 4.49 9.00
C VAL A 214 6.82 3.88 9.93
N GLU A 215 6.59 3.95 11.24
CA GLU A 215 7.52 3.41 12.24
C GLU A 215 6.84 3.12 13.58
N ASP A 216 7.48 2.28 14.39
CA ASP A 216 7.20 2.16 15.81
C ASP A 216 7.89 3.30 16.57
N LEU A 217 7.17 3.93 17.49
CA LEU A 217 7.75 4.91 18.40
C LEU A 217 8.29 4.20 19.65
N ARG A 218 9.27 4.84 20.29
CA ARG A 218 9.85 4.32 21.55
C ARG A 218 8.78 4.12 22.64
N TYR A 219 7.81 5.03 22.69
CA TYR A 219 6.63 5.01 23.54
C TYR A 219 5.61 6.02 22.99
N GLY A 220 4.38 6.02 23.52
CA GLY A 220 3.33 6.99 23.23
C GLY A 220 3.60 8.34 23.91
N GLU A 221 2.56 8.97 24.45
CA GLU A 221 2.73 10.25 25.18
C GLU A 221 3.59 10.10 26.44
N ASN A 222 3.47 8.93 27.11
CA ASN A 222 4.22 8.58 28.32
C ASN A 222 4.97 7.24 28.15
N PRO A 223 6.07 6.99 28.91
CA PRO A 223 6.91 5.81 28.74
C PRO A 223 6.24 4.44 28.87
N HIS A 224 5.10 4.35 29.56
CA HIS A 224 4.35 3.11 29.77
C HIS A 224 3.37 2.80 28.62
N GLN A 225 3.22 3.70 27.65
CA GLN A 225 2.32 3.57 26.51
C GLN A 225 3.12 3.16 25.27
N ALA A 226 2.58 2.26 24.45
CA ALA A 226 3.12 2.02 23.10
C ALA A 226 2.70 3.15 22.14
N GLY A 227 3.46 3.37 21.07
CA GLY A 227 3.16 4.36 20.04
C GLY A 227 3.68 3.94 18.67
N ALA A 228 3.03 4.41 17.61
CA ALA A 228 3.47 4.23 16.23
C ALA A 228 2.96 5.37 15.36
N VAL A 229 3.68 5.67 14.28
CA VAL A 229 3.29 6.67 13.28
C VAL A 229 2.69 5.97 12.08
N TYR A 230 1.58 6.49 11.61
CA TYR A 230 0.91 6.03 10.41
C TYR A 230 0.71 7.21 9.45
N LYS A 231 0.78 6.95 8.15
CA LYS A 231 0.57 7.93 7.09
C LYS A 231 -0.62 7.54 6.22
N ASP A 232 -1.36 8.54 5.78
CA ASP A 232 -2.29 8.37 4.66
C ASP A 232 -1.50 8.50 3.35
N ARG A 233 -1.72 7.56 2.43
CA ARG A 233 -1.07 7.54 1.11
C ARG A 233 -1.72 8.51 0.12
N GLN A 234 -2.98 8.89 0.37
CA GLN A 234 -3.73 9.76 -0.53
C GLN A 234 -3.43 11.25 -0.28
N THR A 235 -3.00 11.58 0.94
CA THR A 235 -2.60 12.94 1.32
C THR A 235 -1.41 13.42 0.47
N GLN A 236 -1.59 14.51 -0.27
CA GLN A 236 -0.51 15.21 -0.99
C GLN A 236 -0.03 16.47 -0.27
N GLU A 237 -0.69 16.83 0.83
CA GLU A 237 -0.34 17.98 1.62
C GLU A 237 0.98 17.74 2.39
N ALA A 238 1.79 18.79 2.48
CA ALA A 238 2.97 18.78 3.33
C ALA A 238 2.57 18.47 4.78
N SER A 239 3.04 17.32 5.28
CA SER A 239 2.71 16.82 6.61
C SER A 239 3.92 16.18 7.26
N LEU A 240 3.91 16.09 8.59
CA LEU A 240 5.01 15.46 9.32
C LEU A 240 5.19 13.98 9.03
N CYS A 241 4.10 13.28 8.70
CA CYS A 241 4.17 11.87 8.34
C CYS A 241 4.91 11.62 7.00
N GLN A 242 5.16 12.68 6.23
CA GLN A 242 5.95 12.65 4.98
C GLN A 242 7.27 13.42 5.12
N ALA A 243 7.56 13.99 6.28
CA ALA A 243 8.75 14.79 6.49
C ALA A 243 10.02 13.92 6.48
N LYS A 244 11.10 14.48 5.93
CA LYS A 244 12.42 13.85 5.94
C LYS A 244 13.21 14.36 7.15
N GLN A 245 13.52 13.47 8.09
CA GLN A 245 14.44 13.79 9.17
C GLN A 245 15.88 13.90 8.63
N LEU A 246 16.47 15.11 8.70
CA LEU A 246 17.83 15.37 8.20
C LEU A 246 18.92 15.15 9.26
N HIS A 247 18.57 15.30 10.55
CA HIS A 247 19.50 15.14 11.67
C HIS A 247 18.74 14.82 12.97
N GLY A 248 19.47 14.51 14.04
CA GLY A 248 18.94 14.28 15.38
C GLY A 248 18.56 12.83 15.68
N LYS A 249 18.11 12.60 16.92
CA LYS A 249 17.58 11.30 17.37
C LYS A 249 16.19 11.05 16.77
N ALA A 250 15.74 9.79 16.75
CA ALA A 250 14.38 9.45 16.34
C ALA A 250 13.33 10.28 17.10
N MET A 251 12.29 10.72 16.39
CA MET A 251 11.20 11.52 16.91
C MET A 251 10.40 10.72 17.97
N SER A 252 9.99 11.39 19.05
CA SER A 252 9.01 10.83 20.00
C SER A 252 7.58 11.19 19.60
N TYR A 253 6.59 10.54 20.23
CA TYR A 253 5.17 10.88 20.06
C TYR A 253 4.91 12.38 20.29
N ASN A 254 5.42 12.93 21.39
CA ASN A 254 5.25 14.35 21.71
C ASN A 254 5.97 15.27 20.72
N ASN A 255 7.07 14.82 20.12
CA ASN A 255 7.71 15.61 19.06
C ASN A 255 6.84 15.68 17.81
N TYR A 256 6.16 14.59 17.42
CA TYR A 256 5.19 14.63 16.33
C TYR A 256 4.01 15.54 16.66
N LEU A 257 3.47 15.46 17.88
CA LEU A 257 2.35 16.30 18.32
C LEU A 257 2.73 17.80 18.28
N ASP A 258 3.82 18.17 18.94
CA ASP A 258 4.27 19.57 19.03
C ASP A 258 4.67 20.12 17.65
N ALA A 259 5.37 19.31 16.83
CA ALA A 259 5.73 19.72 15.49
C ALA A 259 4.48 19.87 14.60
N ASN A 260 3.43 19.07 14.79
CA ASN A 260 2.22 19.17 13.98
C ASN A 260 1.49 20.46 14.32
N ALA A 261 1.34 20.75 15.62
CA ALA A 261 0.76 22.01 16.08
C ALA A 261 1.56 23.22 15.58
N ALA A 262 2.90 23.17 15.63
CA ALA A 262 3.73 24.25 15.14
C ALA A 262 3.62 24.42 13.60
N LEU A 263 3.57 23.31 12.86
CA LEU A 263 3.44 23.32 11.40
C LEU A 263 2.08 23.87 10.95
N GLU A 264 0.98 23.39 11.54
CA GLU A 264 -0.36 23.88 11.17
C GLU A 264 -0.53 25.35 11.52
N LEU A 265 -0.04 25.79 12.70
CA LEU A 265 -0.14 27.19 13.09
C LEU A 265 0.72 28.10 12.20
N VAL A 266 1.93 27.70 11.81
CA VAL A 266 2.77 28.55 10.95
C VAL A 266 2.23 28.64 9.50
N LYS A 267 1.44 27.65 9.06
CA LYS A 267 0.77 27.65 7.74
C LYS A 267 -0.37 28.65 7.65
N GLU A 268 -0.87 29.19 8.76
CA GLU A 268 -1.91 30.23 8.75
C GLU A 268 -1.38 31.61 8.33
N PHE A 269 -0.06 31.79 8.22
CA PHE A 269 0.56 33.08 7.90
C PHE A 269 1.11 33.13 6.47
N ASP A 270 0.79 34.21 5.77
CA ASP A 270 1.36 34.52 4.46
C ASP A 270 2.75 35.18 4.59
N GLU A 271 3.00 35.96 5.65
CA GLU A 271 4.29 36.60 5.94
C GLU A 271 5.36 35.61 6.40
N THR A 272 6.63 36.01 6.49
CA THR A 272 7.66 35.17 7.13
C THR A 272 7.34 35.04 8.62
N ALA A 273 6.95 33.84 9.04
CA ALA A 273 6.49 33.55 10.39
C ALA A 273 7.32 32.44 11.04
N VAL A 274 7.47 32.54 12.36
CA VAL A 274 8.04 31.50 13.21
C VAL A 274 7.12 31.25 14.40
N VAL A 275 6.87 29.97 14.66
CA VAL A 275 6.06 29.47 15.76
C VAL A 275 6.95 28.58 16.64
N ILE A 276 6.87 28.77 17.95
CA ILE A 276 7.51 27.92 18.95
C ILE A 276 6.42 27.30 19.82
N VAL A 277 6.37 25.97 19.84
CA VAL A 277 5.40 25.17 20.60
C VAL A 277 6.11 24.35 21.67
N LYS A 278 5.48 24.19 22.83
CA LYS A 278 5.90 23.22 23.84
C LYS A 278 4.68 22.60 24.50
N HIS A 279 4.64 21.27 24.54
CA HIS A 279 3.50 20.52 25.10
C HIS A 279 2.17 20.95 24.47
N ASN A 280 2.14 21.04 23.14
CA ASN A 280 1.00 21.40 22.31
C ASN A 280 0.46 22.83 22.53
N ASN A 281 1.23 23.70 23.19
CA ASN A 281 0.88 25.10 23.42
C ASN A 281 1.92 26.05 22.78
N PRO A 282 1.50 27.11 22.08
CA PRO A 282 2.43 28.10 21.55
C PRO A 282 3.01 28.93 22.70
N CYS A 283 4.33 28.90 22.87
CA CYS A 283 5.05 29.80 23.78
C CYS A 283 5.53 31.07 23.07
N GLY A 284 5.55 31.09 21.74
CA GLY A 284 5.89 32.26 20.96
C GLY A 284 5.45 32.16 19.51
N VAL A 285 4.89 33.23 18.97
CA VAL A 285 4.53 33.36 17.55
C VAL A 285 4.92 34.75 17.11
N ALA A 286 5.67 34.87 16.01
CA ALA A 286 6.02 36.18 15.48
C ALA A 286 6.21 36.16 13.97
N ILE A 287 5.98 37.32 13.38
CA ILE A 287 6.33 37.65 12.00
C ILE A 287 7.56 38.58 11.96
N GLY A 288 8.30 38.53 10.86
CA GLY A 288 9.46 39.38 10.61
C GLY A 288 9.75 39.49 9.11
N ASP A 289 10.69 40.36 8.73
CA ASP A 289 11.08 40.47 7.32
C ASP A 289 11.99 39.29 6.92
N MET A 290 12.79 38.82 7.88
CA MET A 290 13.71 37.68 7.73
C MET A 290 13.41 36.57 8.76
N PRO A 291 13.71 35.29 8.47
CA PRO A 291 13.45 34.17 9.39
C PRO A 291 14.09 34.35 10.78
N VAL A 292 15.33 34.86 10.84
CA VAL A 292 16.03 35.12 12.10
C VAL A 292 15.32 36.16 12.97
N GLU A 293 14.75 37.20 12.37
CA GLU A 293 14.03 38.25 13.09
C GLU A 293 12.72 37.72 13.68
N ALA A 294 11.98 36.95 12.88
CA ALA A 294 10.76 36.27 13.33
C ALA A 294 11.09 35.28 14.47
N TYR A 295 12.18 34.51 14.36
CA TYR A 295 12.61 33.59 15.40
C TYR A 295 12.94 34.29 16.72
N VAL A 296 13.77 35.33 16.69
CA VAL A 296 14.13 36.08 17.91
C VAL A 296 12.89 36.65 18.57
N ARG A 297 12.00 37.32 17.81
CA ARG A 297 10.75 37.87 18.35
C ARG A 297 9.85 36.78 18.96
N ALA A 298 9.72 35.64 18.30
CA ALA A 298 8.93 34.52 18.82
C ALA A 298 9.53 34.01 20.13
N ARG A 299 10.85 33.79 20.19
CA ARG A 299 11.56 33.35 21.41
C ARG A 299 11.40 34.33 22.57
N GLU A 300 11.51 35.63 22.31
CA GLU A 300 11.41 36.68 23.34
C GLU A 300 10.00 36.84 23.92
N THR A 301 8.97 36.19 23.35
CA THR A 301 7.64 36.12 23.96
C THR A 301 7.67 35.43 25.32
N ASP A 302 8.31 34.25 25.39
CA ASP A 302 8.56 33.52 26.63
C ASP A 302 9.82 32.63 26.45
N PRO A 303 11.01 33.18 26.74
CA PRO A 303 12.28 32.44 26.58
C PRO A 303 12.37 31.19 27.46
N ILE A 304 11.72 31.20 28.63
CA ILE A 304 11.77 30.08 29.58
C ILE A 304 10.97 28.91 29.02
N SER A 305 9.78 29.18 28.50
CA SER A 305 8.96 28.15 27.87
C SER A 305 9.51 27.73 26.51
N ALA A 306 10.17 28.63 25.76
CA ALA A 306 10.82 28.27 24.49
C ALA A 306 11.95 27.24 24.65
N PHE A 307 12.59 27.18 25.83
CA PHE A 307 13.62 26.18 26.10
C PHE A 307 13.08 24.75 25.98
N GLY A 308 13.65 23.97 25.05
CA GLY A 308 13.21 22.60 24.73
C GLY A 308 11.92 22.52 23.92
N GLY A 309 11.44 23.65 23.37
CA GLY A 309 10.30 23.70 22.46
C GLY A 309 10.63 23.21 21.04
N VAL A 310 9.58 23.09 20.24
CA VAL A 310 9.61 22.76 18.81
C VAL A 310 9.37 24.03 18.01
N ILE A 311 10.22 24.26 17.00
CA ILE A 311 10.20 25.46 16.17
C ILE A 311 9.70 25.09 14.77
N ALA A 312 8.75 25.85 14.23
CA ALA A 312 8.34 25.79 12.84
C ALA A 312 8.53 27.16 12.16
N CYS A 313 8.97 27.15 10.90
CA CYS A 313 9.12 28.34 10.07
C CYS A 313 8.49 28.05 8.70
N ASN A 314 7.69 28.99 8.18
CA ASN A 314 7.06 28.86 6.85
C ASN A 314 7.98 29.34 5.70
N ARG A 315 9.27 29.56 5.97
CA ARG A 315 10.32 29.88 5.00
C ARG A 315 11.53 28.99 5.23
N ASN A 316 12.45 28.98 4.25
CA ASN A 316 13.72 28.28 4.41
C ASN A 316 14.51 28.88 5.58
N VAL A 317 14.96 28.02 6.49
CA VAL A 317 15.85 28.40 7.59
C VAL A 317 17.23 28.73 7.03
N ASP A 318 17.67 29.97 7.19
CA ASP A 318 18.97 30.45 6.72
C ASP A 318 20.06 30.31 7.80
N LEU A 319 21.32 30.57 7.41
CA LEU A 319 22.46 30.48 8.34
C LEU A 319 22.34 31.42 9.55
N PRO A 320 21.88 32.68 9.41
CA PRO A 320 21.60 33.54 10.56
C PRO A 320 20.63 32.92 11.56
N MET A 321 19.46 32.44 11.11
CA MET A 321 18.48 31.80 12.00
C MET A 321 19.04 30.54 12.63
N ALA A 322 19.73 29.69 11.85
CA ALA A 322 20.33 28.47 12.36
C ALA A 322 21.36 28.75 13.48
N LYS A 323 22.19 29.80 13.34
CA LYS A 323 23.15 30.21 14.38
C LYS A 323 22.45 30.64 15.65
N GLU A 324 21.40 31.44 15.54
CA GLU A 324 20.62 31.95 16.68
C GLU A 324 19.85 30.83 17.41
N ILE A 325 19.40 29.78 16.69
CA ILE A 325 18.79 28.59 17.33
C ILE A 325 19.83 27.82 18.18
N THR A 326 21.09 27.84 17.76
CA THR A 326 22.17 27.06 18.38
C THR A 326 23.02 27.84 19.38
N SER A 327 22.77 29.14 19.57
CA SER A 327 23.49 30.01 20.51
C SER A 327 23.04 29.78 21.95
#